data_AF-A0A7W0MCU7-F1
#
_entry.id   AF-A0A7W0MCU7-F1
#
_cell.length_a   1.000
_cell.length_b   1.000
_cell.length_c   1.000
_cell.angle_alpha   90.00
_cell.angle_beta   90.00
_cell.angle_gamma   90.00
#
_symmetry.space_group_name_H-M   'P 1'
#
loop_
_entity.id
_entity.type
_entity.pdbx_description
1 polymer ?
#
loop_
_entity_poly.entity_id
_entity_poly.type
_entity_poly.pdbx_seq_one_letter_code
_entity_poly.pdbx_strand_id
1 'polypeptide(L)'
;MRLQKKYLLTLAAAIGLALPAQGAVITGESEAYGLSADLNLNVPLVIGTANVAANLAPVAPAAGTAPPPYMNTNSLLSLDVQLGSFLSGPLLLDTASVLDVKTGVINSSASSNVDGGLGARMANAVNTINGLNLGAVVTPLLSGAVTITATTIQTMSTVSGDFGALVANGSLVVENLVIKVLGITVATINGEVAPNTGIDVSGILGGVSILLNAQTLNGDAVSSLSLTTNAIQVGFSNVTVPDVGTGLNGSIVIGHTAASLDAGASPAVPSAVPEPASALLMLGGVGCLFARRQWKRRKHADAAAA
;
A
#
# COMPACT_ATOMS: atom_id res chain seq x y z
N MET A 1 46.25 46.49 -2.22
CA MET A 1 45.82 45.16 -2.72
C MET A 1 45.26 44.20 -1.64
N ARG A 2 45.51 44.41 -0.33
CA ARG A 2 45.02 43.52 0.75
C ARG A 2 43.53 43.68 1.14
N LEU A 3 42.86 44.77 0.75
CA LEU A 3 41.45 45.00 1.09
C LEU A 3 40.46 44.23 0.20
N GLN A 4 40.78 43.98 -1.08
CA GLN A 4 39.85 43.32 -2.02
C GLN A 4 39.59 41.84 -1.69
N LYS A 5 40.54 41.14 -1.04
CA LYS A 5 40.36 39.74 -0.64
C LYS A 5 39.36 39.56 0.51
N LYS A 6 39.17 40.55 1.38
CA LYS A 6 38.29 40.42 2.56
C LYS A 6 36.80 40.50 2.22
N TYR A 7 36.43 41.31 1.22
CA TYR A 7 35.04 41.46 0.78
C TYR A 7 34.56 40.31 -0.13
N LEU A 8 35.48 39.70 -0.88
CA LEU A 8 35.14 38.55 -1.74
C LEU A 8 34.89 37.28 -0.91
N LEU A 9 35.59 37.13 0.22
CA LEU A 9 35.44 35.99 1.13
C LEU A 9 34.14 36.05 1.96
N THR A 10 33.65 37.25 2.27
CA THR A 10 32.37 37.45 2.98
C THR A 10 31.16 37.25 2.07
N LEU A 11 31.27 37.58 0.78
CA LEU A 11 30.22 37.34 -0.21
C LEU A 11 30.06 35.84 -0.54
N ALA A 12 31.18 35.10 -0.61
CA ALA A 12 31.15 33.65 -0.84
C ALA A 12 30.58 32.85 0.35
N ALA A 13 30.77 33.35 1.59
CA ALA A 13 30.23 32.71 2.78
C ALA A 13 28.69 32.84 2.91
N ALA A 14 28.08 33.85 2.29
CA ALA A 14 26.64 34.09 2.36
C ALA A 14 25.80 33.24 1.38
N ILE A 15 26.42 32.75 0.30
CA ILE A 15 25.74 31.92 -0.73
C ILE A 15 25.60 30.45 -0.26
N GLY A 16 26.41 30.02 0.71
CA GLY A 16 26.39 28.65 1.24
C GLY A 16 25.30 28.33 2.27
N LEU A 17 24.40 29.27 2.60
CA LEU A 17 23.39 29.14 3.67
C LEU A 17 21.96 28.92 3.16
N ALA A 18 21.77 28.35 1.97
CA ALA A 18 20.47 27.87 1.55
C ALA A 18 20.05 26.73 2.50
N LEU A 19 19.15 27.04 3.45
CA LEU A 19 18.55 26.02 4.30
C LEU A 19 17.72 25.07 3.42
N PRO A 20 17.82 23.74 3.59
CA PRO A 20 16.91 22.82 2.92
C PRO A 20 15.47 23.16 3.35
N ALA A 21 14.54 23.16 2.39
CA ALA A 21 13.11 23.29 2.69
C ALA A 21 12.72 22.15 3.65
N GLN A 22 12.28 22.50 4.86
CA GLN A 22 11.84 21.54 5.86
C GLN A 22 10.37 21.20 5.57
N GLY A 23 10.11 19.95 5.22
CA GLY A 23 8.75 19.43 5.11
C GLY A 23 8.31 18.74 6.41
N ALA A 24 7.01 18.55 6.55
CA ALA A 24 6.40 17.74 7.59
C ALA A 24 5.60 16.63 6.92
N VAL A 25 5.54 15.46 7.54
CA VAL A 25 4.50 14.48 7.21
C VAL A 25 3.21 14.97 7.86
N ILE A 26 2.26 15.36 7.02
CA ILE A 26 1.06 16.07 7.46
C ILE A 26 -0.02 15.07 7.83
N THR A 27 -0.14 13.97 7.10
CA THR A 27 -1.12 12.91 7.37
C THR A 27 -0.54 11.53 7.18
N GLY A 28 -1.15 10.55 7.85
CA GLY A 28 -0.88 9.14 7.63
C GLY A 28 -2.15 8.33 7.80
N GLU A 29 -2.34 7.34 6.94
CA GLU A 29 -3.48 6.45 6.99
C GLU A 29 -2.99 5.01 6.95
N SER A 30 -3.68 4.12 7.66
CA SER A 30 -3.44 2.69 7.54
C SER A 30 -4.69 1.91 7.84
N GLU A 31 -4.83 0.77 7.17
CA GLU A 31 -5.94 -0.16 7.33
C GLU A 31 -5.50 -1.60 7.14
N ALA A 32 -6.18 -2.52 7.81
CA ALA A 32 -5.96 -3.96 7.70
C ALA A 32 -7.26 -4.73 7.93
N TYR A 33 -7.45 -5.82 7.21
CA TYR A 33 -8.53 -6.79 7.46
C TYR A 33 -8.11 -8.19 7.04
N GLY A 34 -8.72 -9.21 7.65
CA GLY A 34 -8.32 -10.61 7.44
C GLY A 34 -8.85 -11.19 6.14
N LEU A 35 -10.14 -11.04 5.86
CA LEU A 35 -10.76 -11.68 4.71
C LEU A 35 -11.92 -10.83 4.19
N SER A 36 -12.09 -10.83 2.87
CA SER A 36 -13.28 -10.33 2.19
C SER A 36 -13.51 -11.14 0.92
N ALA A 37 -14.78 -11.35 0.56
CA ALA A 37 -15.13 -12.06 -0.66
C ALA A 37 -16.41 -11.50 -1.27
N ASP A 38 -16.47 -11.47 -2.58
CA ASP A 38 -17.65 -11.19 -3.38
C ASP A 38 -17.64 -12.19 -4.53
N LEU A 39 -18.52 -13.17 -4.46
CA LEU A 39 -18.59 -14.27 -5.41
C LEU A 39 -20.01 -14.47 -5.89
N ASN A 40 -20.13 -14.79 -7.18
CA ASN A 40 -21.41 -15.05 -7.80
C ASN A 40 -21.31 -16.24 -8.76
N LEU A 41 -22.19 -17.22 -8.61
CA LEU A 41 -22.17 -18.47 -9.37
C LEU A 41 -23.54 -18.74 -10.02
N ASN A 42 -23.55 -19.06 -11.31
CA ASN A 42 -24.76 -19.54 -11.98
C ASN A 42 -24.83 -21.07 -11.88
N VAL A 43 -25.81 -21.55 -11.12
CA VAL A 43 -26.07 -22.98 -10.91
C VAL A 43 -27.21 -23.42 -11.84
N PRO A 44 -27.00 -24.41 -12.72
CA PRO A 44 -28.07 -24.99 -13.53
C PRO A 44 -29.08 -25.72 -12.64
N LEU A 45 -30.35 -25.48 -12.88
CA LEU A 45 -31.45 -26.19 -12.24
C LEU A 45 -32.11 -27.15 -13.24
N VAL A 46 -32.95 -28.06 -12.73
CA VAL A 46 -33.81 -28.90 -13.59
C VAL A 46 -34.64 -28.04 -14.55
N ILE A 47 -35.02 -26.82 -14.11
CA ILE A 47 -35.67 -25.81 -14.93
C ILE A 47 -34.98 -24.47 -14.70
N GLY A 48 -34.15 -24.05 -15.66
CA GLY A 48 -33.50 -22.73 -15.68
C GLY A 48 -32.13 -22.68 -14.99
N THR A 49 -31.72 -21.47 -14.60
CA THR A 49 -30.46 -21.20 -13.90
C THR A 49 -30.73 -20.32 -12.69
N ALA A 50 -30.22 -20.72 -11.52
CA ALA A 50 -30.21 -19.88 -10.33
C ALA A 50 -28.88 -19.16 -10.21
N ASN A 51 -28.92 -17.91 -9.76
CA ASN A 51 -27.74 -17.16 -9.41
C ASN A 51 -27.54 -17.21 -7.88
N VAL A 52 -26.36 -17.64 -7.45
CA VAL A 52 -26.03 -17.83 -6.03
C VAL A 52 -24.85 -16.94 -5.67
N ALA A 53 -25.09 -15.99 -4.78
CA ALA A 53 -24.07 -15.05 -4.31
C ALA A 53 -23.52 -15.45 -2.93
N ALA A 54 -22.23 -15.22 -2.73
CA ALA A 54 -21.55 -15.35 -1.45
C ALA A 54 -20.70 -14.09 -1.20
N ASN A 55 -21.19 -13.26 -0.28
CA ASN A 55 -20.58 -11.97 0.05
C ASN A 55 -20.14 -11.97 1.51
N LEU A 56 -18.83 -11.81 1.73
CA LEU A 56 -18.21 -11.68 3.03
C LEU A 56 -17.58 -10.29 3.11
N ALA A 57 -18.18 -9.42 3.94
CA ALA A 57 -17.61 -8.12 4.26
C ALA A 57 -16.26 -8.27 4.98
N PRO A 58 -15.39 -7.24 4.97
CA PRO A 58 -14.10 -7.27 5.65
C PRO A 58 -14.18 -7.77 7.10
N VAL A 59 -13.44 -8.84 7.40
CA VAL A 59 -13.43 -9.49 8.71
C VAL A 59 -12.32 -8.91 9.59
N ALA A 60 -12.67 -8.58 10.84
CA ALA A 60 -11.80 -7.93 11.82
C ALA A 60 -11.08 -6.69 11.25
N PRO A 61 -11.79 -5.68 10.72
CA PRO A 61 -11.16 -4.49 10.18
C PRO A 61 -10.55 -3.64 11.30
N ALA A 62 -9.33 -3.14 11.07
CA ALA A 62 -8.68 -2.13 11.87
C ALA A 62 -8.20 -1.02 10.94
N ALA A 63 -8.53 0.24 11.23
CA ALA A 63 -8.13 1.37 10.41
C ALA A 63 -7.96 2.62 11.27
N GLY A 64 -7.21 3.61 10.78
CA GLY A 64 -7.07 4.90 11.42
C GLY A 64 -6.49 5.96 10.49
N THR A 65 -6.63 7.20 10.92
CA THR A 65 -6.08 8.38 10.24
C THR A 65 -5.38 9.25 11.28
N ALA A 66 -4.22 9.77 10.92
CA ALA A 66 -3.39 10.64 11.73
C ALA A 66 -3.17 11.95 10.98
N PRO A 67 -3.03 13.10 11.68
CA PRO A 67 -2.91 13.28 13.13
C PRO A 67 -4.27 13.29 13.88
N PRO A 68 -4.29 13.00 15.20
CA PRO A 68 -3.17 12.61 16.06
C PRO A 68 -2.71 11.15 15.83
N PRO A 69 -1.56 10.73 16.41
CA PRO A 69 -1.10 9.34 16.37
C PRO A 69 -2.16 8.35 16.87
N TYR A 70 -2.17 7.14 16.30
CA TYR A 70 -3.11 6.09 16.68
C TYR A 70 -2.49 4.69 16.66
N MET A 71 -3.15 3.77 17.36
CA MET A 71 -2.86 2.33 17.35
C MET A 71 -4.17 1.57 17.55
N ASN A 72 -4.77 1.14 16.45
CA ASN A 72 -6.05 0.43 16.45
C ASN A 72 -5.80 -1.05 16.15
N THR A 73 -6.42 -1.91 16.94
CA THR A 73 -6.37 -3.37 16.76
C THR A 73 -7.77 -3.94 16.78
N ASN A 74 -8.01 -4.96 15.98
CA ASN A 74 -9.25 -5.72 15.98
C ASN A 74 -8.91 -7.21 15.79
N SER A 75 -9.56 -8.07 16.56
CA SER A 75 -9.31 -9.50 16.49
C SER A 75 -10.61 -10.29 16.53
N LEU A 76 -10.61 -11.39 15.78
CA LEU A 76 -11.67 -12.39 15.78
C LEU A 76 -11.05 -13.72 16.18
N LEU A 77 -11.58 -14.35 17.23
CA LEU A 77 -11.04 -15.62 17.76
C LEU A 77 -11.13 -16.76 16.74
N SER A 78 -12.23 -16.81 15.99
CA SER A 78 -12.50 -17.82 14.97
C SER A 78 -13.56 -17.33 14.00
N LEU A 79 -13.44 -17.74 12.74
CA LEU A 79 -14.48 -17.59 11.73
C LEU A 79 -14.86 -19.00 11.27
N ASP A 80 -16.15 -19.31 11.22
CA ASP A 80 -16.69 -20.53 10.58
C ASP A 80 -17.98 -20.13 9.87
N VAL A 81 -17.87 -19.90 8.56
CA VAL A 81 -18.98 -19.40 7.74
C VAL A 81 -19.07 -20.18 6.43
N GLN A 82 -20.30 -20.54 6.07
CA GLN A 82 -20.65 -21.08 4.78
C GLN A 82 -21.67 -20.15 4.13
N LEU A 83 -21.36 -19.64 2.95
CA LEU A 83 -22.15 -18.64 2.23
C LEU A 83 -22.51 -19.13 0.83
N GLY A 84 -23.64 -18.64 0.33
CA GLY A 84 -24.17 -19.03 -0.98
C GLY A 84 -24.48 -20.52 -1.04
N SER A 85 -25.27 -21.03 -0.10
CA SER A 85 -25.66 -22.44 -0.08
C SER A 85 -26.68 -22.75 -1.18
N PHE A 86 -26.50 -23.89 -1.84
CA PHE A 86 -27.42 -24.37 -2.88
C PHE A 86 -27.47 -25.90 -2.88
N LEU A 87 -28.49 -26.45 -3.55
CA LEU A 87 -28.60 -27.89 -3.76
C LEU A 87 -27.82 -28.28 -5.02
N SER A 88 -27.07 -29.36 -4.92
CA SER A 88 -26.16 -29.87 -5.94
C SER A 88 -26.38 -31.37 -6.18
N GLY A 89 -25.76 -31.88 -7.25
CA GLY A 89 -25.85 -33.29 -7.64
C GLY A 89 -27.06 -33.61 -8.53
N PRO A 90 -27.07 -34.80 -9.16
CA PRO A 90 -28.05 -35.17 -10.18
C PRO A 90 -29.50 -35.25 -9.67
N LEU A 91 -29.67 -35.31 -8.34
CA LEU A 91 -30.99 -35.36 -7.70
C LEU A 91 -31.25 -34.15 -6.77
N LEU A 92 -30.33 -33.18 -6.68
CA LEU A 92 -30.44 -32.00 -5.80
C LEU A 92 -30.63 -32.35 -4.30
N LEU A 93 -30.03 -33.44 -3.81
CA LEU A 93 -30.08 -33.81 -2.39
C LEU A 93 -28.87 -33.34 -1.58
N ASP A 94 -27.81 -32.91 -2.26
CA ASP A 94 -26.55 -32.57 -1.64
C ASP A 94 -26.42 -31.06 -1.43
N THR A 95 -26.13 -30.63 -0.21
CA THR A 95 -25.88 -29.20 0.08
C THR A 95 -24.45 -28.84 -0.33
N ALA A 96 -24.33 -27.82 -1.19
CA ALA A 96 -23.08 -27.19 -1.57
C ALA A 96 -23.07 -25.72 -1.12
N SER A 97 -21.88 -25.10 -1.10
CA SER A 97 -21.71 -23.68 -0.81
C SER A 97 -20.78 -23.04 -1.84
N VAL A 98 -21.02 -21.76 -2.17
CA VAL A 98 -20.12 -20.98 -3.03
C VAL A 98 -18.85 -20.58 -2.26
N LEU A 99 -18.94 -20.39 -0.95
CA LEU A 99 -17.80 -20.06 -0.10
C LEU A 99 -17.91 -20.77 1.24
N ASP A 100 -16.85 -21.47 1.65
CA ASP A 100 -16.66 -22.04 2.99
C ASP A 100 -15.34 -21.49 3.54
N VAL A 101 -15.41 -20.81 4.69
CA VAL A 101 -14.22 -20.24 5.34
C VAL A 101 -14.20 -20.63 6.80
N LYS A 102 -13.09 -21.24 7.20
CA LYS A 102 -12.75 -21.55 8.58
C LYS A 102 -11.40 -20.96 8.92
N THR A 103 -11.34 -20.24 10.03
CA THR A 103 -10.09 -19.72 10.59
C THR A 103 -10.06 -19.93 12.09
N GLY A 104 -8.85 -20.04 12.64
CA GLY A 104 -8.59 -19.68 14.01
C GLY A 104 -8.56 -18.15 14.15
N VAL A 105 -7.59 -17.65 14.91
CA VAL A 105 -7.48 -16.23 15.24
C VAL A 105 -7.13 -15.40 14.01
N ILE A 106 -7.92 -14.36 13.75
CA ILE A 106 -7.60 -13.25 12.85
C ILE A 106 -7.24 -12.06 13.72
N ASN A 107 -6.11 -11.42 13.45
CA ASN A 107 -5.68 -10.20 14.11
C ASN A 107 -5.28 -9.15 13.07
N SER A 108 -5.90 -7.98 13.12
CA SER A 108 -5.59 -6.85 12.27
C SER A 108 -5.16 -5.67 13.12
N SER A 109 -4.11 -4.98 12.69
CA SER A 109 -3.63 -3.78 13.36
C SER A 109 -3.31 -2.69 12.34
N ALA A 110 -3.65 -1.47 12.70
CA ALA A 110 -3.34 -0.25 11.96
C ALA A 110 -2.78 0.77 12.96
N SER A 111 -1.61 1.32 12.68
CA SER A 111 -0.99 2.34 13.51
C SER A 111 -0.30 3.42 12.68
N SER A 112 -0.19 4.61 13.27
CA SER A 112 0.62 5.71 12.74
C SER A 112 1.20 6.54 13.88
N ASN A 113 2.41 7.03 13.71
CA ASN A 113 3.04 8.00 14.62
C ASN A 113 2.97 9.44 14.11
N VAL A 114 2.23 9.70 13.01
CA VAL A 114 2.09 11.04 12.45
C VAL A 114 1.37 11.95 13.45
N ASP A 115 2.04 13.04 13.82
CA ASP A 115 1.57 14.04 14.77
C ASP A 115 1.45 15.44 14.14
N GLY A 116 1.67 15.54 12.82
CA GLY A 116 1.72 16.80 12.07
C GLY A 116 3.01 17.60 12.28
N GLY A 117 3.98 17.06 13.02
CA GLY A 117 5.28 17.68 13.26
C GLY A 117 6.33 17.37 12.17
N LEU A 118 7.52 17.95 12.34
CA LEU A 118 8.66 17.71 11.45
C LEU A 118 9.31 16.35 11.71
N GLY A 119 10.01 15.83 10.69
CA GLY A 119 10.84 14.64 10.78
C GLY A 119 10.14 13.37 10.31
N ALA A 120 10.88 12.27 10.31
CA ALA A 120 10.39 11.01 9.81
C ALA A 120 9.15 10.51 10.57
N ARG A 121 8.15 10.05 9.83
CA ARG A 121 6.94 9.40 10.34
C ARG A 121 6.74 8.04 9.70
N MET A 122 5.75 7.31 10.18
CA MET A 122 5.42 5.96 9.78
C MET A 122 3.92 5.74 9.87
N ALA A 123 3.36 5.10 8.84
CA ALA A 123 2.08 4.42 8.87
C ALA A 123 2.32 2.92 8.65
N ASN A 124 1.67 2.09 9.44
CA ASN A 124 1.89 0.66 9.46
C ASN A 124 0.55 -0.09 9.57
N ALA A 125 0.41 -1.15 8.79
CA ALA A 125 -0.69 -2.09 8.84
C ALA A 125 -0.15 -3.52 8.86
N VAL A 126 -0.67 -4.35 9.76
CA VAL A 126 -0.31 -5.78 9.86
C VAL A 126 -1.58 -6.59 10.01
N ASN A 127 -1.67 -7.69 9.25
CA ASN A 127 -2.70 -8.70 9.44
C ASN A 127 -2.06 -10.08 9.66
N THR A 128 -2.63 -10.85 10.59
CA THR A 128 -2.26 -12.23 10.86
C THR A 128 -3.50 -13.10 10.89
N ILE A 129 -3.48 -14.21 10.17
CA ILE A 129 -4.55 -15.22 10.14
C ILE A 129 -3.93 -16.56 10.54
N ASN A 130 -4.47 -17.17 11.58
CA ASN A 130 -4.07 -18.49 12.05
C ASN A 130 -5.10 -19.54 11.63
N GLY A 131 -4.63 -20.69 11.16
CA GLY A 131 -5.45 -21.85 10.82
C GLY A 131 -6.46 -21.60 9.71
N LEU A 132 -6.03 -20.99 8.61
CA LEU A 132 -6.90 -20.76 7.45
C LEU A 132 -7.24 -22.10 6.78
N ASN A 133 -8.53 -22.30 6.53
CA ASN A 133 -9.07 -23.27 5.60
C ASN A 133 -10.22 -22.61 4.83
N LEU A 134 -9.97 -22.32 3.55
CA LEU A 134 -10.93 -21.68 2.66
C LEU A 134 -11.19 -22.57 1.46
N GLY A 135 -12.46 -22.70 1.09
CA GLY A 135 -12.93 -23.34 -0.13
C GLY A 135 -13.85 -22.41 -0.91
N ALA A 136 -13.52 -22.15 -2.17
CA ALA A 136 -14.43 -21.56 -3.14
C ALA A 136 -15.12 -22.67 -3.93
N VAL A 137 -16.44 -22.67 -3.92
CA VAL A 137 -17.34 -23.68 -4.49
C VAL A 137 -17.06 -25.08 -3.93
N VAL A 138 -17.67 -25.39 -2.79
CA VAL A 138 -17.51 -26.66 -2.06
C VAL A 138 -18.76 -27.51 -2.25
N THR A 139 -18.57 -28.77 -2.65
CA THR A 139 -19.64 -29.77 -2.76
C THR A 139 -19.22 -31.07 -2.07
N PRO A 140 -20.15 -32.00 -1.79
CA PRO A 140 -19.77 -33.29 -1.19
C PRO A 140 -18.80 -34.14 -2.03
N LEU A 141 -18.82 -33.95 -3.35
CA LEU A 141 -17.93 -34.67 -4.30
C LEU A 141 -16.63 -33.90 -4.56
N LEU A 142 -16.60 -32.59 -4.31
CA LEU A 142 -15.48 -31.72 -4.60
C LEU A 142 -15.19 -30.82 -3.38
N SER A 143 -14.04 -31.01 -2.75
CA SER A 143 -13.59 -30.23 -1.59
C SER A 143 -13.34 -28.73 -1.84
N GLY A 144 -13.66 -28.23 -3.04
CA GLY A 144 -13.40 -26.87 -3.49
C GLY A 144 -12.97 -26.82 -4.95
N ALA A 145 -13.54 -25.90 -5.73
CA ALA A 145 -12.95 -25.50 -7.01
C ALA A 145 -11.57 -24.88 -6.79
N VAL A 146 -11.45 -24.04 -5.76
CA VAL A 146 -10.17 -23.56 -5.22
C VAL A 146 -10.19 -23.76 -3.71
N THR A 147 -9.18 -24.43 -3.16
CA THR A 147 -9.00 -24.61 -1.72
C THR A 147 -7.66 -24.00 -1.30
N ILE A 148 -7.66 -23.23 -0.23
CA ILE A 148 -6.47 -22.58 0.32
C ILE A 148 -6.41 -22.90 1.81
N THR A 149 -5.33 -23.53 2.24
CA THR A 149 -5.09 -23.83 3.65
C THR A 149 -3.73 -23.30 4.08
N ALA A 150 -3.63 -22.75 5.29
CA ALA A 150 -2.36 -22.33 5.88
C ALA A 150 -2.42 -22.39 7.41
N THR A 151 -1.29 -22.68 8.05
CA THR A 151 -1.16 -22.60 9.51
C THR A 151 -1.15 -21.15 9.96
N THR A 152 -0.36 -20.32 9.29
CA THR A 152 -0.22 -18.89 9.60
C THR A 152 -0.06 -18.13 8.28
N ILE A 153 -0.73 -17.00 8.15
CA ILE A 153 -0.50 -16.00 7.10
C ILE A 153 -0.27 -14.67 7.80
N GLN A 154 0.90 -14.07 7.59
CA GLN A 154 1.21 -12.74 8.10
C GLN A 154 1.51 -11.81 6.93
N THR A 155 0.83 -10.67 6.91
CA THR A 155 1.03 -9.61 5.93
C THR A 155 1.28 -8.28 6.59
N MET A 156 2.08 -7.45 5.93
CA MET A 156 2.42 -6.14 6.41
C MET A 156 2.55 -5.17 5.25
N SER A 157 2.07 -3.94 5.47
CA SER A 157 2.38 -2.77 4.66
C SER A 157 2.85 -1.65 5.58
N THR A 158 4.03 -1.11 5.30
CA THR A 158 4.60 0.02 6.04
C THR A 158 5.02 1.09 5.05
N VAL A 159 4.67 2.33 5.34
CA VAL A 159 5.24 3.51 4.69
C VAL A 159 5.90 4.36 5.76
N SER A 160 7.15 4.76 5.54
CA SER A 160 7.89 5.58 6.49
C SER A 160 8.84 6.53 5.78
N GLY A 161 9.23 7.60 6.46
CA GLY A 161 10.17 8.58 5.93
C GLY A 161 9.77 10.01 6.29
N ASP A 162 10.50 10.96 5.74
CA ASP A 162 10.25 12.39 5.84
C ASP A 162 9.98 12.95 4.44
N PHE A 163 9.58 14.22 4.36
CA PHE A 163 9.41 14.92 3.10
C PHE A 163 10.65 14.80 2.21
N GLY A 164 10.44 14.37 0.96
CA GLY A 164 11.51 14.16 -0.02
C GLY A 164 12.20 12.80 0.04
N ALA A 165 11.84 11.94 1.00
CA ALA A 165 12.44 10.62 1.17
C ALA A 165 11.48 9.63 1.85
N LEU A 166 10.33 9.36 1.21
CA LEU A 166 9.40 8.32 1.66
C LEU A 166 9.82 6.95 1.11
N VAL A 167 9.65 5.91 1.92
CA VAL A 167 9.97 4.52 1.58
C VAL A 167 8.80 3.64 2.00
N ALA A 168 8.46 2.68 1.15
CA ALA A 168 7.45 1.67 1.41
C ALA A 168 8.06 0.28 1.49
N ASN A 169 7.54 -0.55 2.38
CA ASN A 169 7.92 -1.95 2.53
C ASN A 169 6.68 -2.82 2.73
N GLY A 170 6.53 -3.84 1.91
CA GLY A 170 5.45 -4.82 2.00
C GLY A 170 6.02 -6.22 2.13
N SER A 171 5.42 -7.05 2.98
CA SER A 171 5.85 -8.43 3.16
C SER A 171 4.69 -9.40 3.34
N LEU A 172 4.95 -10.64 2.93
CA LEU A 172 4.09 -11.80 3.16
C LEU A 172 4.96 -12.96 3.67
N VAL A 173 4.58 -13.49 4.82
CA VAL A 173 5.13 -14.73 5.39
C VAL A 173 3.99 -15.72 5.54
N VAL A 174 4.20 -16.96 5.09
CA VAL A 174 3.20 -18.03 5.20
C VAL A 174 3.81 -19.29 5.81
N GLU A 175 3.03 -20.01 6.59
CA GLU A 175 3.40 -21.30 7.16
C GLU A 175 2.46 -22.38 6.61
N ASN A 176 3.05 -23.42 6.00
CA ASN A 176 2.33 -24.55 5.42
C ASN A 176 1.17 -24.12 4.49
N LEU A 177 1.39 -23.09 3.66
CA LEU A 177 0.41 -22.69 2.66
C LEU A 177 0.30 -23.80 1.61
N VAL A 178 -0.90 -24.30 1.40
CA VAL A 178 -1.25 -25.26 0.35
C VAL A 178 -2.42 -24.69 -0.43
N ILE A 179 -2.26 -24.62 -1.75
CA ILE A 179 -3.31 -24.21 -2.68
C ILE A 179 -3.64 -25.42 -3.55
N LYS A 180 -4.93 -25.74 -3.62
CA LYS A 180 -5.46 -26.78 -4.49
C LYS A 180 -6.50 -26.21 -5.44
N VAL A 181 -6.50 -26.73 -6.66
CA VAL A 181 -7.54 -26.44 -7.65
C VAL A 181 -8.12 -27.77 -8.09
N LEU A 182 -9.45 -27.92 -7.96
CA LEU A 182 -10.14 -29.18 -8.20
C LEU A 182 -9.50 -30.39 -7.46
N GLY A 183 -9.04 -30.17 -6.23
CA GLY A 183 -8.35 -31.18 -5.41
C GLY A 183 -6.87 -31.44 -5.75
N ILE A 184 -6.37 -30.92 -6.89
CA ILE A 184 -4.96 -31.03 -7.29
C ILE A 184 -4.15 -29.95 -6.60
N THR A 185 -3.08 -30.32 -5.89
CA THR A 185 -2.15 -29.35 -5.29
C THR A 185 -1.37 -28.62 -6.38
N VAL A 186 -1.52 -27.29 -6.44
CA VAL A 186 -0.84 -26.42 -7.41
C VAL A 186 0.32 -25.65 -6.80
N ALA A 187 0.29 -25.43 -5.48
CA ALA A 187 1.38 -24.78 -4.76
C ALA A 187 1.46 -25.26 -3.31
N THR A 188 2.69 -25.41 -2.82
CA THR A 188 3.02 -25.57 -1.40
C THR A 188 4.14 -24.60 -1.06
N ILE A 189 3.90 -23.69 -0.12
CA ILE A 189 4.81 -22.57 0.17
C ILE A 189 5.00 -22.46 1.68
N ASN A 190 6.24 -22.19 2.08
CA ASN A 190 6.60 -21.97 3.47
C ASN A 190 7.71 -20.90 3.55
N GLY A 191 7.51 -19.88 4.38
CA GLY A 191 8.41 -18.74 4.54
C GLY A 191 7.95 -17.48 3.80
N GLU A 192 8.93 -16.63 3.46
CA GLU A 192 8.69 -15.36 2.76
C GLU A 192 8.32 -15.58 1.30
N VAL A 193 7.34 -14.81 0.81
CA VAL A 193 6.89 -14.84 -0.58
C VAL A 193 7.30 -13.55 -1.28
N ALA A 194 7.93 -13.66 -2.45
CA ALA A 194 8.31 -12.50 -3.23
C ALA A 194 7.09 -11.66 -3.65
N PRO A 195 7.21 -10.33 -3.77
CA PRO A 195 6.11 -9.48 -4.24
C PRO A 195 5.55 -9.93 -5.59
N ASN A 196 4.22 -9.87 -5.73
CA ASN A 196 3.47 -10.16 -6.94
C ASN A 196 3.73 -11.57 -7.52
N THR A 197 3.78 -12.59 -6.67
CA THR A 197 4.01 -13.98 -7.09
C THR A 197 2.71 -14.61 -7.59
N GLY A 198 2.58 -14.80 -8.92
CA GLY A 198 1.43 -15.48 -9.52
C GLY A 198 1.54 -17.00 -9.45
N ILE A 199 0.40 -17.68 -9.25
CA ILE A 199 0.28 -19.15 -9.39
C ILE A 199 -0.51 -19.45 -10.65
N ASP A 200 0.13 -20.09 -11.63
CA ASP A 200 -0.54 -20.49 -12.87
C ASP A 200 -1.42 -21.73 -12.64
N VAL A 201 -2.71 -21.55 -12.85
CA VAL A 201 -3.74 -22.59 -12.73
C VAL A 201 -4.57 -22.73 -14.00
N SER A 202 -4.17 -22.03 -15.07
CA SER A 202 -4.91 -21.95 -16.33
C SER A 202 -5.10 -23.32 -17.01
N GLY A 203 -4.15 -24.24 -16.81
CA GLY A 203 -4.21 -25.61 -17.31
C GLY A 203 -5.15 -26.54 -16.53
N ILE A 204 -5.68 -26.11 -15.38
CA ILE A 204 -6.58 -26.91 -14.53
C ILE A 204 -7.98 -26.30 -14.54
N LEU A 205 -8.07 -24.99 -14.30
CA LEU A 205 -9.33 -24.27 -14.21
C LEU A 205 -9.19 -22.89 -14.85
N GLY A 206 -9.67 -22.78 -16.10
CA GLY A 206 -9.63 -21.54 -16.86
C GLY A 206 -10.45 -20.42 -16.20
N GLY A 207 -9.94 -19.19 -16.26
CA GLY A 207 -10.59 -18.01 -15.69
C GLY A 207 -10.28 -17.75 -14.22
N VAL A 208 -9.43 -18.55 -13.57
CA VAL A 208 -8.95 -18.31 -12.21
C VAL A 208 -7.58 -17.63 -12.26
N SER A 209 -7.41 -16.56 -11.47
CA SER A 209 -6.12 -15.91 -11.23
C SER A 209 -5.80 -15.95 -9.74
N ILE A 210 -4.63 -16.45 -9.36
CA ILE A 210 -4.16 -16.45 -7.97
C ILE A 210 -2.87 -15.65 -7.91
N LEU A 211 -2.87 -14.58 -7.11
CA LEU A 211 -1.72 -13.72 -6.88
C LEU A 211 -1.39 -13.68 -5.39
N LEU A 212 -0.15 -14.04 -5.04
CA LEU A 212 0.39 -13.98 -3.70
C LEU A 212 1.22 -12.72 -3.51
N ASN A 213 1.20 -12.18 -2.29
CA ASN A 213 1.90 -10.95 -1.93
C ASN A 213 1.63 -9.84 -2.96
N ALA A 214 0.36 -9.62 -3.29
CA ALA A 214 -0.04 -8.64 -4.29
C ALA A 214 0.22 -7.24 -3.75
N GLN A 215 1.23 -6.56 -4.29
CA GLN A 215 1.68 -5.25 -3.83
C GLN A 215 1.40 -4.20 -4.90
N THR A 216 0.65 -3.18 -4.52
CA THR A 216 0.39 -1.98 -5.35
C THR A 216 0.99 -0.77 -4.66
N LEU A 217 1.98 -0.16 -5.31
CA LEU A 217 2.66 1.05 -4.84
C LEU A 217 2.19 2.24 -5.66
N ASN A 218 1.72 3.30 -5.00
CA ASN A 218 1.35 4.56 -5.63
C ASN A 218 2.05 5.73 -4.93
N GLY A 219 2.23 6.84 -5.64
CA GLY A 219 2.88 8.06 -5.11
C GLY A 219 4.24 8.34 -5.76
N ASP A 220 4.83 9.47 -5.40
CA ASP A 220 6.10 9.96 -5.94
C ASP A 220 7.31 9.70 -5.01
N ALA A 221 7.06 9.12 -3.84
CA ALA A 221 8.05 8.90 -2.77
C ALA A 221 8.71 10.20 -2.24
N VAL A 222 8.16 11.36 -2.58
CA VAL A 222 8.66 12.69 -2.21
C VAL A 222 7.62 13.40 -1.37
N SER A 223 6.43 13.58 -1.93
CA SER A 223 5.27 14.22 -1.29
C SER A 223 4.25 13.19 -0.84
N SER A 224 4.09 12.07 -1.55
CA SER A 224 3.11 11.06 -1.19
C SER A 224 3.63 9.67 -1.51
N LEU A 225 3.29 8.71 -0.64
CA LEU A 225 3.57 7.30 -0.89
C LEU A 225 2.50 6.45 -0.21
N SER A 226 1.93 5.51 -0.94
CA SER A 226 0.99 4.52 -0.42
C SER A 226 1.35 3.13 -0.93
N LEU A 227 1.23 2.15 -0.05
CA LEU A 227 1.41 0.74 -0.36
C LEU A 227 0.19 -0.05 0.12
N THR A 228 -0.38 -0.83 -0.78
CA THR A 228 -1.40 -1.83 -0.48
C THR A 228 -0.82 -3.21 -0.73
N THR A 229 -0.94 -4.11 0.24
CA THR A 229 -0.50 -5.51 0.16
C THR A 229 -1.65 -6.45 0.52
N ASN A 230 -1.96 -7.39 -0.37
CA ASN A 230 -2.83 -8.53 -0.08
C ASN A 230 -2.00 -9.80 0.03
N ALA A 231 -2.25 -10.63 1.03
CA ALA A 231 -1.57 -11.92 1.17
C ALA A 231 -1.86 -12.80 -0.04
N ILE A 232 -3.15 -12.97 -0.34
CA ILE A 232 -3.63 -13.78 -1.44
C ILE A 232 -4.82 -13.06 -2.05
N GLN A 233 -4.77 -12.86 -3.36
CA GLN A 233 -5.88 -12.41 -4.17
C GLN A 233 -6.27 -13.52 -5.12
N VAL A 234 -7.51 -13.98 -5.05
CA VAL A 234 -8.09 -14.94 -5.99
C VAL A 234 -9.15 -14.21 -6.80
N GLY A 235 -8.98 -14.19 -8.11
CA GLY A 235 -9.94 -13.66 -9.07
C GLY A 235 -10.60 -14.77 -9.85
N PHE A 236 -11.90 -14.64 -10.09
CA PHE A 236 -12.69 -15.54 -10.93
C PHE A 236 -13.33 -14.74 -12.06
N SER A 237 -13.11 -15.16 -13.30
CA SER A 237 -13.71 -14.58 -14.49
C SER A 237 -14.33 -15.68 -15.33
N ASN A 238 -15.66 -15.75 -15.29
CA ASN A 238 -16.47 -16.72 -16.02
C ASN A 238 -16.00 -18.19 -15.85
N VAL A 239 -15.67 -18.56 -14.62
CA VAL A 239 -15.12 -19.89 -14.34
C VAL A 239 -16.24 -20.94 -14.39
N THR A 240 -15.97 -22.05 -15.08
CA THR A 240 -16.87 -23.21 -15.12
C THR A 240 -16.36 -24.25 -14.13
N VAL A 241 -17.18 -24.58 -13.12
CA VAL A 241 -16.88 -25.61 -12.14
C VAL A 241 -17.58 -26.90 -12.59
N PRO A 242 -16.84 -27.96 -12.96
CA PRO A 242 -17.42 -29.21 -13.45
C PRO A 242 -18.48 -29.76 -12.49
N ASP A 243 -19.61 -30.20 -13.05
CA ASP A 243 -20.74 -30.80 -12.32
C ASP A 243 -21.40 -29.91 -11.25
N VAL A 244 -21.05 -28.62 -11.20
CA VAL A 244 -21.62 -27.66 -10.24
C VAL A 244 -22.30 -26.50 -10.93
N GLY A 245 -21.60 -25.80 -11.81
CA GLY A 245 -22.14 -24.58 -12.40
C GLY A 245 -21.18 -23.85 -13.33
N THR A 246 -21.69 -22.80 -13.94
CA THR A 246 -20.92 -21.96 -14.89
C THR A 246 -20.91 -20.52 -14.43
N GLY A 247 -19.99 -19.72 -14.97
CA GLY A 247 -20.00 -18.29 -14.73
C GLY A 247 -19.72 -17.89 -13.28
N LEU A 248 -18.83 -18.60 -12.58
CA LEU A 248 -18.30 -18.10 -11.31
C LEU A 248 -17.49 -16.83 -11.60
N ASN A 249 -17.90 -15.74 -10.98
CA ASN A 249 -17.28 -14.42 -11.09
C ASN A 249 -17.05 -13.83 -9.71
N GLY A 250 -16.06 -12.95 -9.62
CA GLY A 250 -15.79 -12.17 -8.42
C GLY A 250 -14.38 -12.37 -7.89
N SER A 251 -14.18 -12.09 -6.60
CA SER A 251 -12.85 -12.19 -5.98
C SER A 251 -12.89 -12.53 -4.50
N ILE A 252 -11.77 -13.07 -4.03
CA ILE A 252 -11.47 -13.30 -2.62
C ILE A 252 -10.16 -12.58 -2.32
N VAL A 253 -10.15 -11.81 -1.24
CA VAL A 253 -8.95 -11.14 -0.71
C VAL A 253 -8.69 -11.67 0.69
N ILE A 254 -7.45 -12.09 0.93
CA ILE A 254 -6.98 -12.65 2.19
C ILE A 254 -5.78 -11.81 2.65
N GLY A 255 -5.75 -11.45 3.93
CA GLY A 255 -4.70 -10.69 4.59
C GLY A 255 -4.42 -9.35 3.91
N HIS A 256 -5.40 -8.45 3.94
CA HIS A 256 -5.25 -7.11 3.38
C HIS A 256 -4.56 -6.19 4.38
N THR A 257 -3.63 -5.39 3.88
CA THR A 257 -2.99 -4.28 4.60
C THR A 257 -2.77 -3.12 3.65
N ALA A 258 -2.94 -1.89 4.14
CA ALA A 258 -2.58 -0.68 3.41
C ALA A 258 -1.99 0.36 4.37
N ALA A 259 -1.00 1.11 3.88
CA ALA A 259 -0.41 2.24 4.59
C ALA A 259 -0.12 3.36 3.60
N SER A 260 -0.34 4.60 4.01
CA SER A 260 -0.04 5.80 3.22
C SER A 260 0.50 6.91 4.10
N LEU A 261 1.39 7.72 3.53
CA LEU A 261 1.83 8.99 4.10
C LEU A 261 1.69 10.10 3.06
N ASP A 262 1.24 11.26 3.50
CA ASP A 262 1.28 12.51 2.74
C ASP A 262 2.17 13.52 3.48
N ALA A 263 3.15 14.04 2.77
CA ALA A 263 4.18 14.93 3.23
C ALA A 263 4.14 16.22 2.40
N GLY A 264 4.03 17.34 3.10
CA GLY A 264 3.99 18.66 2.48
C GLY A 264 5.06 19.58 3.05
N ALA A 265 5.32 20.67 2.33
CA ALA A 265 6.10 21.77 2.88
C ALA A 265 5.40 22.29 4.14
N SER A 266 6.11 22.35 5.27
CA SER A 266 5.50 22.79 6.52
C SER A 266 5.13 24.28 6.43
N PRO A 267 3.87 24.68 6.70
CA PRO A 267 3.49 26.09 6.76
C PRO A 267 4.06 26.80 8.00
N ALA A 268 4.62 26.06 8.96
CA ALA A 268 5.13 26.59 10.23
C ALA A 268 6.54 27.23 10.13
N VAL A 269 7.20 27.12 8.98
CA VAL A 269 8.34 27.97 8.66
C VAL A 269 7.86 28.97 7.62
N PRO A 270 7.81 30.28 7.91
CA PRO A 270 7.39 31.27 6.92
C PRO A 270 8.21 31.05 5.66
N SER A 271 7.51 30.82 4.54
CA SER A 271 8.09 30.74 3.20
C SER A 271 9.19 31.78 3.11
N ALA A 272 10.43 31.32 2.90
CA ALA A 272 11.59 32.18 2.89
C ALA A 272 11.27 33.45 2.08
N VAL A 273 11.36 34.58 2.78
CA VAL A 273 11.47 35.94 2.25
C VAL A 273 12.23 35.92 0.92
N PRO A 274 11.85 36.74 -0.09
CA PRO A 274 12.44 36.73 -1.43
C PRO A 274 13.93 36.42 -1.41
N GLU A 275 14.30 35.36 -2.13
CA GLU A 275 15.58 34.67 -2.02
C GLU A 275 16.73 35.64 -1.71
N PRO A 276 17.52 35.42 -0.64
CA PRO A 276 18.65 36.28 -0.35
C PRO A 276 19.60 36.41 -1.54
N ALA A 277 19.62 35.43 -2.45
CA ALA A 277 20.31 35.51 -3.74
C ALA A 277 19.82 36.67 -4.64
N SER A 278 18.51 36.91 -4.77
CA SER A 278 17.97 38.00 -5.60
C SER A 278 18.21 39.37 -4.96
N ALA A 279 18.06 39.47 -3.63
CA ALA A 279 18.36 40.68 -2.88
C ALA A 279 19.87 41.00 -2.85
N LEU A 280 20.73 39.98 -2.73
CA LEU A 280 22.19 40.11 -2.80
C LEU A 280 22.67 40.36 -4.24
N LEU A 281 21.98 39.86 -5.27
CA LEU A 281 22.24 40.23 -6.67
C LEU A 281 21.87 41.69 -6.95
N MET A 282 20.74 42.17 -6.41
CA MET A 282 20.39 43.59 -6.50
C MET A 282 21.40 44.46 -5.73
N LEU A 283 21.73 44.12 -4.48
CA LEU A 283 22.68 44.88 -3.66
C LEU A 283 24.11 44.80 -4.22
N GLY A 284 24.52 43.64 -4.73
CA GLY A 284 25.78 43.43 -5.43
C GLY A 284 25.85 44.20 -6.74
N GLY A 285 24.78 44.20 -7.53
CA GLY A 285 24.66 44.98 -8.76
C GLY A 285 24.74 46.49 -8.50
N VAL A 286 24.03 46.98 -7.48
CA VAL A 286 24.08 48.39 -7.05
C VAL A 286 25.47 48.74 -6.51
N GLY A 287 26.08 47.87 -5.69
CA GLY A 287 27.44 48.05 -5.18
C GLY A 287 28.50 48.13 -6.29
N CYS A 288 28.41 47.28 -7.31
CA CYS A 288 29.27 47.31 -8.50
C CYS A 288 29.09 48.61 -9.30
N LEU A 289 27.87 49.13 -9.41
CA LEU A 289 27.61 50.42 -10.08
C LEU A 289 28.25 51.59 -9.32
N PHE A 290 28.15 51.63 -7.99
CA PHE A 290 28.80 52.67 -7.17
C PHE A 290 30.33 52.58 -7.23
N ALA A 291 30.91 51.38 -7.17
CA ALA A 291 32.34 51.17 -7.31
C ALA A 291 32.86 51.65 -8.68
N ARG A 292 32.14 51.33 -9.77
CA ARG A 292 32.47 51.80 -11.12
C ARG A 292 32.39 53.33 -11.24
N ARG A 293 31.41 53.95 -10.58
CA ARG A 293 31.23 55.42 -10.59
C ARG A 293 32.34 56.13 -9.81
N GLN A 294 32.78 55.59 -8.68
CA GLN A 294 33.93 56.12 -7.94
C GLN A 294 35.25 55.97 -8.70
N TRP A 295 35.43 54.87 -9.44
CA TRP A 295 36.64 54.65 -10.24
C TRP A 295 36.76 55.64 -11.40
N LYS A 296 35.65 55.97 -12.08
CA LYS A 296 35.63 57.03 -13.09
C LYS A 296 35.99 58.41 -12.51
N ARG A 297 35.45 58.76 -11.33
CA ARG A 297 35.75 60.04 -10.67
C ARG A 297 37.23 60.19 -10.31
N ARG A 298 37.90 59.12 -9.88
CA ARG A 298 39.33 59.13 -9.60
C ARG A 298 40.16 59.37 -10.86
N LYS A 299 39.85 58.67 -11.96
CA LYS A 299 40.54 58.91 -13.26
C LYS A 299 40.39 60.34 -13.77
N HIS A 300 39.25 60.99 -13.55
CA HIS A 300 39.06 62.39 -13.94
C HIS A 300 39.77 63.38 -12.99
N ALA A 301 39.89 63.06 -11.69
CA ALA A 301 40.67 63.88 -10.75
C ALA A 301 42.18 63.80 -11.06
N ASP A 302 42.68 62.62 -11.42
CA ASP A 302 44.09 62.43 -11.78
C ASP A 302 44.42 63.05 -13.14
N ALA A 303 43.45 63.13 -14.07
CA ALA A 303 43.62 63.80 -15.36
C ALA A 303 43.50 65.35 -15.30
N ALA A 304 42.96 65.90 -14.20
CA ALA A 304 42.88 67.35 -13.97
C ALA A 304 44.07 67.89 -13.16
N ALA A 305 44.91 67.00 -12.62
CA ALA A 305 46.10 67.32 -11.85
C ALA A 305 47.43 67.13 -12.64
N ALA A 306 47.32 66.82 -13.93
CA ALA A 306 48.42 66.79 -14.91
C ALA A 306 48.26 67.95 -15.88
#